data_AF-A0A1V4I4Z6-F1
#
_entry.id   AF-A0A1V4I4Z6-F1
#
_cell.length_a   1.000
_cell.length_b   1.000
_cell.length_c   1.000
_cell.angle_alpha   90.00
_cell.angle_beta   90.00
_cell.angle_gamma   90.00
#
_symmetry.space_group_name_H-M   'P 1'
#
loop_
_entity.id
_entity.type
_entity.pdbx_description
1 polymer ?
#
loop_
_entity_poly.entity_id
_entity_poly.type
_entity_poly.pdbx_seq_one_letter_code
_entity_poly.pdbx_strand_id
1 'polypeptide(L)'
;MKTFQNPILSGFYPDPSICRVNEDYYLVTSSFAYYPGVPIFHSRDLVNWKQIGHVLDRPDQLPLDGVEAYGQDYSFYFGETSKDYKTLIENVDGRILSTDVAGGFVGTELGLYASSNGAASSNLAYFDWFEYLGI
;
A
#
# COMPACT_ATOMS: atom_id res chain seq x y z
N MET A 1 1.65 24.37 30.81
CA MET A 1 1.86 23.68 29.51
C MET A 1 0.76 22.65 29.37
N LYS A 2 0.00 22.59 28.26
CA LYS A 2 -0.91 21.46 28.02
C LYS A 2 -0.08 20.26 27.59
N THR A 3 -0.31 19.12 28.21
CA THR A 3 0.28 17.83 27.85
C THR A 3 -0.79 16.97 27.16
N PHE A 4 -0.37 16.19 26.18
CA PHE A 4 -1.23 15.27 25.44
C PHE A 4 -0.68 13.84 25.55
N GLN A 5 -1.56 12.86 25.47
CA GLN A 5 -1.19 11.44 25.49
C GLN A 5 -0.61 11.05 24.12
N ASN A 6 0.46 10.25 24.13
CA ASN A 6 1.06 9.65 22.94
C ASN A 6 0.84 8.12 23.00
N PRO A 7 0.53 7.44 21.90
CA PRO A 7 0.41 7.94 20.52
C PRO A 7 -0.87 8.75 20.27
N ILE A 8 -0.81 9.69 19.32
CA ILE A 8 -1.96 10.50 18.87
C ILE A 8 -3.03 9.67 18.12
N LEU A 9 -2.65 8.50 17.62
CA LEU A 9 -3.52 7.43 17.12
C LEU A 9 -3.04 6.12 17.74
N SER A 10 -3.88 5.47 18.53
CA SER A 10 -3.56 4.19 19.17
C SER A 10 -3.93 3.00 18.27
N GLY A 11 -3.09 1.96 18.27
CA GLY A 11 -3.27 0.77 17.44
C GLY A 11 -2.29 0.72 16.26
N PHE A 12 -2.71 0.06 15.18
CA PHE A 12 -1.87 -0.24 14.03
C PHE A 12 -2.04 0.82 12.93
N TYR A 13 -1.40 1.96 13.13
CA TYR A 13 -1.45 3.12 12.23
C TYR A 13 -0.02 3.60 11.87
N PRO A 14 0.68 2.88 10.98
CA PRO A 14 2.06 3.18 10.60
C PRO A 14 2.16 4.30 9.56
N ASP A 15 3.35 4.87 9.43
CA ASP A 15 3.71 5.86 8.40
C ASP A 15 2.73 7.05 8.27
N PRO A 16 2.36 7.73 9.39
CA PRO A 16 1.36 8.78 9.36
C PRO A 16 1.82 9.97 8.50
N SER A 17 1.17 10.14 7.35
CA SER A 17 1.34 11.29 6.47
C SER A 17 0.21 12.29 6.71
N ILE A 18 0.57 13.53 7.06
CA ILE A 18 -0.38 14.55 7.53
C ILE A 18 -0.33 15.82 6.65
N CYS A 19 -1.50 16.37 6.34
CA CYS A 19 -1.64 17.68 5.71
C CYS A 19 -2.69 18.55 6.45
N ARG A 20 -2.70 19.86 6.14
CA ARG A 20 -3.65 20.83 6.69
C ARG A 20 -4.33 21.58 5.55
N VAL A 21 -5.64 21.73 5.65
CA VAL A 21 -6.47 22.56 4.75
C VAL A 21 -7.30 23.50 5.62
N ASN A 22 -7.02 24.80 5.58
CA ASN A 22 -7.67 25.82 6.41
C ASN A 22 -7.58 25.55 7.92
N GLU A 23 -8.67 25.14 8.57
CA GLU A 23 -8.73 24.79 10.00
C GLU A 23 -8.70 23.29 10.26
N ASP A 24 -8.76 22.50 9.18
CA ASP A 24 -8.90 21.05 9.21
C ASP A 24 -7.55 20.37 8.90
N TYR A 25 -7.29 19.27 9.61
CA TYR A 25 -6.12 18.41 9.42
C TYR A 25 -6.57 17.04 8.93
N TYR A 26 -5.83 16.48 7.98
CA TYR A 26 -6.06 15.15 7.45
C TYR A 26 -4.79 14.32 7.61
N LEU A 27 -4.96 13.08 8.05
CA LEU A 27 -3.87 12.12 8.23
C LEU A 27 -4.24 10.82 7.54
N VAL A 28 -3.30 10.26 6.78
CA VAL A 28 -3.40 8.90 6.22
C VAL A 28 -2.28 8.03 6.78
N THR A 29 -2.53 6.73 6.90
CA THR A 29 -1.53 5.74 7.34
C THR A 29 -1.43 4.60 6.34
N SER A 30 -0.30 3.91 6.32
CA SER A 30 -0.13 2.67 5.57
C SER A 30 -1.18 1.64 5.99
N SER A 31 -1.77 0.92 5.02
CA SER A 31 -2.59 -0.27 5.26
C SER A 31 -1.87 -1.57 4.92
N PHE A 32 -0.64 -1.53 4.39
CA PHE A 32 0.03 -2.69 3.78
C PHE A 32 -0.93 -3.45 2.85
N ALA A 33 -0.99 -4.77 2.95
CA ALA A 33 -1.89 -5.65 2.19
C ALA A 33 -3.34 -5.70 2.70
N TYR A 34 -3.77 -4.84 3.64
CA TYR A 34 -5.14 -4.83 4.16
C TYR A 34 -6.07 -3.93 3.32
N TYR A 35 -7.26 -4.45 2.99
CA TYR A 35 -8.36 -3.73 2.35
C TYR A 35 -9.58 -3.64 3.31
N PRO A 36 -10.31 -2.51 3.38
CA PRO A 36 -10.10 -1.24 2.67
C PRO A 36 -8.76 -0.56 3.01
N GLY A 37 -8.11 0.00 1.99
CA GLY A 37 -6.72 0.46 2.05
C GLY A 37 -6.57 1.96 2.33
N VAL A 38 -5.46 2.33 2.96
CA VAL A 38 -5.07 3.71 3.30
C VAL A 38 -6.19 4.47 4.05
N PRO A 39 -6.44 4.18 5.34
CA PRO A 39 -7.47 4.85 6.12
C PRO A 39 -7.20 6.37 6.24
N ILE A 40 -8.27 7.16 6.20
CA ILE A 40 -8.24 8.62 6.26
C ILE A 40 -8.79 9.09 7.60
N PHE A 41 -8.03 9.89 8.32
CA PHE A 41 -8.39 10.51 9.59
C PHE A 41 -8.52 12.03 9.43
N HIS A 42 -9.42 12.62 10.22
CA HIS A 42 -9.67 14.06 10.29
C HIS A 42 -9.56 14.57 11.74
N SER A 43 -9.03 15.78 11.90
CA SER A 43 -8.94 16.50 13.18
C SER A 43 -9.00 18.02 12.97
N ARG A 44 -9.27 18.78 14.03
CA ARG A 44 -9.12 20.25 14.09
C ARG A 44 -8.12 20.73 15.14
N ASP A 45 -7.64 19.83 15.99
CA ASP A 45 -6.79 20.15 17.14
C ASP A 45 -5.51 19.31 17.23
N LEU A 46 -5.26 18.42 16.24
CA LEU A 46 -4.14 17.46 16.16
C LEU A 46 -4.13 16.38 17.26
N VAL A 47 -5.15 16.36 18.13
CA VAL A 47 -5.22 15.48 19.32
C VAL A 47 -6.37 14.50 19.19
N ASN A 48 -7.54 14.99 18.79
CA ASN A 48 -8.74 14.20 18.59
C ASN A 48 -8.88 13.89 17.10
N TRP A 49 -8.66 12.63 16.73
CA TRP A 49 -8.72 12.14 15.36
C TRP A 49 -9.93 11.22 15.16
N LYS A 50 -10.67 11.45 14.09
CA LYS A 50 -11.79 10.60 13.66
C LYS A 50 -11.48 9.99 12.30
N GLN A 51 -11.58 8.67 12.17
CA GLN A 51 -11.55 8.04 10.85
C GLN A 51 -12.80 8.42 10.06
N ILE A 52 -12.60 8.92 8.84
CA ILE A 52 -13.66 9.41 7.95
C ILE A 52 -13.82 8.59 6.67
N GLY A 53 -12.90 7.66 6.40
CA GLY A 53 -12.97 6.77 5.25
C GLY A 53 -11.66 6.03 5.01
N HIS A 54 -11.47 5.58 3.77
CA HIS A 54 -10.28 4.95 3.22
C HIS A 54 -10.06 5.51 1.81
N VAL A 55 -8.81 5.59 1.32
CA VAL A 55 -8.55 6.01 -0.07
C VAL A 55 -8.92 4.89 -1.05
N LEU A 56 -8.72 3.63 -0.65
CA LEU A 56 -9.07 2.44 -1.42
C LEU A 56 -10.25 1.73 -0.73
N ASP A 57 -11.47 2.14 -1.06
CA ASP A 57 -12.72 1.64 -0.46
C ASP A 57 -13.71 1.02 -1.46
N ARG A 58 -13.40 1.06 -2.76
CA ARG A 58 -14.21 0.44 -3.82
C ARG A 58 -13.35 -0.38 -4.82
N PRO A 59 -13.93 -1.42 -5.45
CA PRO A 59 -13.24 -2.24 -6.45
C PRO A 59 -12.74 -1.48 -7.69
N ASP A 60 -13.35 -0.34 -8.06
CA ASP A 60 -12.96 0.47 -9.23
C ASP A 60 -11.61 1.20 -9.08
N GLN A 61 -10.96 1.13 -7.91
CA GLN A 61 -9.82 1.98 -7.57
C GLN A 61 -8.44 1.32 -7.71
N LEU A 62 -8.33 -0.02 -7.67
CA LEU A 62 -7.05 -0.73 -7.80
C LEU A 62 -7.22 -2.19 -8.24
N PRO A 63 -6.57 -2.61 -9.34
CA PRO A 63 -6.56 -4.02 -9.78
C PRO A 63 -5.13 -4.54 -10.12
N LEU A 64 -4.87 -5.86 -10.26
CA LEU A 64 -3.58 -6.54 -10.56
C LEU A 64 -3.74 -8.09 -10.65
N ASP A 65 -3.47 -8.75 -11.78
CA ASP A 65 -3.77 -10.21 -11.93
C ASP A 65 -2.95 -11.23 -11.09
N GLY A 66 -1.96 -10.82 -10.29
CA GLY A 66 -1.40 -11.63 -9.18
C GLY A 66 0.13 -11.73 -9.04
N VAL A 67 0.61 -12.01 -7.81
CA VAL A 67 2.01 -12.29 -7.42
C VAL A 67 2.04 -13.26 -6.23
N GLU A 68 3.04 -14.14 -6.16
CA GLU A 68 3.23 -15.12 -5.08
C GLU A 68 4.62 -14.94 -4.39
N ALA A 69 4.67 -15.14 -3.07
CA ALA A 69 5.91 -15.06 -2.29
C ALA A 69 5.96 -16.18 -1.22
N TYR A 70 7.10 -16.85 -1.09
CA TYR A 70 7.31 -17.90 -0.09
C TYR A 70 8.59 -17.64 0.71
N GLY A 71 8.43 -17.25 1.98
CA GLY A 71 9.57 -16.84 2.81
C GLY A 71 10.24 -15.59 2.24
N GLN A 72 11.49 -15.72 1.80
CA GLN A 72 12.26 -14.63 1.18
C GLN A 72 12.42 -14.79 -0.34
N ASP A 73 11.85 -15.84 -0.93
CA ASP A 73 11.96 -16.13 -2.36
C ASP A 73 10.68 -15.68 -3.07
N TYR A 74 10.86 -14.87 -4.12
CA TYR A 74 9.78 -14.29 -4.91
C TYR A 74 9.78 -14.92 -6.30
N SER A 75 8.60 -15.34 -6.76
CA SER A 75 8.41 -15.92 -8.08
C SER A 75 7.33 -15.13 -8.83
N PHE A 76 7.62 -14.80 -10.08
CA PHE A 76 6.76 -13.96 -10.91
C PHE A 76 6.29 -14.76 -12.12
N TYR A 77 4.99 -14.69 -12.38
CA TYR A 77 4.32 -15.44 -13.43
C TYR A 77 3.46 -14.50 -14.29
N PHE A 78 3.10 -14.93 -15.50
CA PHE A 78 2.21 -14.20 -16.39
C PHE A 78 1.41 -15.16 -17.27
N GLY A 79 0.16 -14.84 -17.57
CA GLY A 79 -0.71 -15.61 -18.47
C GLY A 79 -1.99 -14.84 -18.78
N GLU A 80 -2.85 -15.38 -19.64
CA GLU A 80 -4.14 -14.76 -19.95
C GLU A 80 -5.20 -15.08 -18.89
N THR A 81 -5.00 -16.15 -18.12
CA THR A 81 -5.83 -16.58 -16.99
C THR A 81 -4.98 -17.18 -15.88
N SER A 82 -5.54 -17.29 -14.68
CA SER A 82 -4.92 -18.00 -13.53
C SER A 82 -4.70 -19.50 -13.73
N LYS A 83 -5.03 -20.07 -14.90
CA LYS A 83 -4.84 -21.48 -15.25
C LYS A 83 -3.70 -21.73 -16.25
N ASP A 84 -3.18 -20.69 -16.90
CA ASP A 84 -2.13 -20.79 -17.94
C ASP A 84 -0.89 -19.93 -17.64
N TYR A 85 -0.69 -19.58 -16.36
CA TYR A 85 0.49 -18.85 -15.89
C TYR A 85 1.78 -19.56 -16.30
N LYS A 86 2.64 -18.78 -16.96
CA LYS A 86 4.01 -19.10 -17.36
C LYS A 86 4.96 -18.40 -16.40
N THR A 87 5.98 -19.11 -15.96
CA THR A 87 7.09 -18.52 -15.20
C THR A 87 7.77 -17.41 -16.01
N LEU A 88 7.85 -16.21 -15.43
CA LEU A 88 8.74 -15.15 -15.89
C LEU A 88 10.12 -15.34 -15.26
N ILE A 89 10.16 -15.51 -13.94
CA ILE A 89 11.35 -15.79 -13.13
C ILE A 89 10.93 -16.40 -11.79
N GLU A 90 11.76 -17.29 -11.24
CA GLU A 90 11.53 -18.00 -9.97
C GLU A 90 12.71 -17.80 -9.02
N ASN A 91 12.44 -17.91 -7.71
CA ASN A 91 13.45 -17.86 -6.64
C ASN A 91 14.30 -16.58 -6.65
N VAL A 92 13.66 -15.42 -6.87
CA VAL A 92 14.31 -14.11 -6.75
C VAL A 92 14.52 -13.79 -5.28
N ASP A 93 15.77 -13.49 -4.92
CA ASP A 93 16.16 -13.12 -3.54
C ASP A 93 15.52 -11.79 -3.11
N GLY A 94 14.43 -11.89 -2.37
CA GLY A 94 13.72 -10.75 -1.81
C GLY A 94 14.29 -10.23 -0.51
N ARG A 95 15.44 -10.71 -0.01
CA ARG A 95 16.03 -10.19 1.24
C ARG A 95 16.41 -8.71 1.16
N ILE A 96 16.65 -8.17 -0.04
CA ILE A 96 16.81 -6.72 -0.23
C ILE A 96 15.57 -5.91 0.21
N LEU A 97 14.41 -6.56 0.25
CA LEU A 97 13.14 -6.06 0.80
C LEU A 97 13.03 -6.43 2.30
N SER A 98 14.08 -6.16 3.07
CA SER A 98 14.11 -6.36 4.52
C SER A 98 15.04 -5.38 5.21
N THR A 99 14.75 -5.04 6.47
CA THR A 99 15.55 -4.10 7.26
C THR A 99 17.00 -4.54 7.41
N ASP A 100 17.22 -5.85 7.59
CA ASP A 100 18.52 -6.44 7.86
C ASP A 100 19.51 -6.31 6.69
N VAL A 101 19.01 -6.22 5.45
CA VAL A 101 19.85 -6.08 4.25
C VAL A 101 19.80 -4.66 3.66
N ALA A 102 18.64 -3.99 3.70
CA ALA A 102 18.51 -2.62 3.19
C ALA A 102 19.15 -1.57 4.11
N GLY A 103 19.42 -1.90 5.39
CA GLY A 103 19.97 -0.96 6.38
C GLY A 103 18.94 0.06 6.90
N GLY A 104 17.67 -0.12 6.57
CA GLY A 104 16.54 0.74 6.93
C GLY A 104 15.37 0.49 5.98
N PHE A 105 14.28 -0.09 6.48
CA PHE A 105 13.18 -0.58 5.67
C PHE A 105 11.87 -0.47 6.46
N VAL A 106 10.77 -0.13 5.76
CA VAL A 106 9.44 0.04 6.36
C VAL A 106 8.64 -1.26 6.28
N GLY A 107 8.62 -1.88 5.11
CA GLY A 107 7.92 -3.12 4.80
C GLY A 107 7.89 -3.36 3.30
N THR A 108 7.64 -4.61 2.87
CA THR A 108 7.45 -4.91 1.45
C THR A 108 6.07 -4.46 1.02
N GLU A 109 6.01 -3.56 0.04
CA GLU A 109 4.78 -3.23 -0.66
C GLU A 109 4.64 -4.12 -1.90
N LEU A 110 3.44 -4.65 -2.10
CA LEU A 110 3.02 -5.32 -3.32
C LEU A 110 1.80 -4.58 -3.86
N GLY A 111 1.87 -4.16 -5.11
CA GLY A 111 0.81 -3.44 -5.77
C GLY A 111 1.19 -3.13 -7.21
N LEU A 112 0.29 -2.44 -7.91
CA LEU A 112 0.54 -2.02 -9.27
C LEU A 112 1.22 -0.68 -9.37
N TYR A 113 1.92 -0.53 -10.48
CA TYR A 113 2.14 0.76 -11.08
C TYR A 113 1.94 0.68 -12.59
N ALA A 114 1.44 1.76 -13.17
CA ALA A 114 1.60 2.07 -14.59
C ALA A 114 2.42 3.37 -14.66
N SER A 115 3.40 3.43 -15.55
CA SER A 115 4.28 4.60 -15.69
C SER A 115 4.62 4.85 -17.15
N SER A 116 4.55 6.11 -17.56
CA SER A 116 5.12 6.63 -18.80
C SER A 116 6.62 6.92 -18.70
N ASN A 117 7.27 6.48 -17.61
CA ASN A 117 8.66 6.77 -17.27
C ASN A 117 9.00 8.28 -17.27
N GLY A 118 8.07 9.09 -16.74
CA GLY A 118 8.20 10.55 -16.66
C GLY A 118 7.85 11.32 -17.94
N ALA A 119 7.50 10.64 -19.04
CA ALA A 119 7.03 11.30 -20.27
C ALA A 119 5.54 11.65 -20.21
N ALA A 120 5.11 12.64 -21.01
CA ALA A 120 3.69 12.82 -21.29
C ALA A 120 3.17 11.64 -22.13
N SER A 121 2.00 11.09 -21.78
CA SER A 121 1.41 9.92 -22.43
C SER A 121 -0.10 10.03 -22.48
N SER A 122 -0.71 9.55 -23.56
CA SER A 122 -2.15 9.32 -23.70
C SER A 122 -2.53 7.83 -23.62
N ASN A 123 -1.55 6.94 -23.41
CA ASN A 123 -1.81 5.52 -23.27
C ASN A 123 -2.49 5.25 -21.92
N LEU A 124 -3.48 4.37 -21.95
CA LEU A 124 -4.26 3.97 -20.78
C LEU A 124 -3.83 2.55 -20.38
N ALA A 125 -3.54 2.36 -19.09
CA ALA A 125 -3.37 1.05 -18.50
C ALA A 125 -4.64 0.74 -17.70
N TYR A 126 -5.31 -0.33 -18.09
CA TYR A 126 -6.43 -0.91 -17.36
C TYR A 126 -5.99 -2.23 -16.77
N PHE A 127 -6.60 -2.57 -15.65
CA PHE A 127 -6.49 -3.84 -14.96
C PHE A 127 -7.91 -4.10 -14.38
N ASP A 128 -8.29 -5.33 -14.03
CA ASP A 128 -9.68 -5.62 -13.63
C ASP A 128 -9.89 -6.01 -12.15
N TRP A 129 -8.94 -6.70 -11.50
CA TRP A 129 -9.06 -7.16 -10.11
C TRP A 129 -7.68 -7.40 -9.49
N PHE A 130 -7.46 -7.18 -8.18
CA PHE A 130 -6.28 -7.66 -7.43
C PHE A 130 -6.70 -8.64 -6.34
N GLU A 131 -6.06 -9.80 -6.30
CA GLU A 131 -6.21 -10.78 -5.22
C GLU A 131 -4.89 -10.93 -4.48
N TYR A 132 -4.95 -10.80 -3.15
CA TYR A 132 -3.85 -11.15 -2.24
C TYR A 132 -4.31 -12.28 -1.32
N LEU A 133 -3.76 -13.47 -1.54
CA LEU A 133 -3.96 -14.61 -0.66
C LEU A 133 -2.80 -14.67 0.34
N GLY A 134 -3.05 -14.18 1.55
CA GLY A 134 -2.13 -14.35 2.67
C GLY A 134 -2.05 -15.81 3.14
N ILE A 135 -0.98 -16.12 3.89
CA ILE A 135 -0.71 -17.43 4.52
C ILE A 135 -1.29 -17.50 5.94
#